data_AF-A0A0R1Z9Q8-F1
#
_entry.id   AF-A0A0R1Z9Q8-F1
#
_cell.length_a   1.000
_cell.length_b   1.000
_cell.length_c   1.000
_cell.angle_alpha   90.00
_cell.angle_beta   90.00
_cell.angle_gamma   90.00
#
_symmetry.space_group_name_H-M   'P 1'
#
loop_
_entity.id
_entity.type
_entity.pdbx_description
1 polymer ?
#
loop_
_entity_poly.entity_id
_entity_poly.type
_entity_poly.pdbx_seq_one_letter_code
_entity_poly.pdbx_strand_id
1 'polypeptide(L)'
;MDEVYLSLGSNIGNRQAFLEQAIHGLGNDPQILIEKQADFYETSPVGGVKQRAFINTAVKIGTTYSPEALLEVIHQIESGLHRTRKIHWGPRTVDIDIIFFGNQKIQTANLSVPHPEAFKRLFVLVPILELVDEHFSQYEQIKQAVESLKNQDQTIQKVNPANDFATEVKTNVTHILSAIGDDPNRKGLIETPDRVARMYADIFDSIGIEDFQDYKLFDSPESNDSKTIMVKEIPFYSMCEHHMMPFWGKVSVAYLPDNGKIIGLSKIPRLVDFVSHKLSLQEKITDDVLDQMEKILHPKGVGVVVDARHMCIEMRGVKKTGTVTRTTKFSGVFQQNDELRSEFLNSIQVGQI
;
A
#
# COMPACT_ATOMS: atom_id res chain seq x y z
N MET A 1 3.75 -13.89 -31.63
CA MET A 1 3.66 -13.62 -30.19
C MET A 1 2.67 -14.62 -29.64
N ASP A 2 2.99 -15.25 -28.52
CA ASP A 2 2.05 -16.12 -27.82
C ASP A 2 1.03 -15.25 -27.08
N GLU A 3 -0.24 -15.65 -27.13
CA GLU A 3 -1.31 -14.98 -26.43
C GLU A 3 -1.36 -15.43 -24.97
N VAL A 4 -1.36 -14.50 -24.04
CA VAL A 4 -1.36 -14.78 -22.60
C VAL A 4 -2.45 -13.97 -21.92
N TYR A 5 -3.17 -14.61 -21.00
CA TYR A 5 -4.22 -13.99 -20.20
C TYR A 5 -3.75 -13.91 -18.76
N LEU A 6 -3.57 -12.69 -18.28
CA LEU A 6 -3.11 -12.40 -16.92
C LEU A 6 -4.29 -11.93 -16.07
N SER A 7 -4.36 -12.38 -14.83
CA SER A 7 -5.25 -11.83 -13.81
C SER A 7 -4.44 -10.95 -12.88
N LEU A 8 -4.94 -9.75 -12.57
CA LEU A 8 -4.29 -8.82 -11.67
C LEU A 8 -5.22 -8.47 -10.50
N GLY A 9 -4.68 -8.37 -9.29
CA GLY A 9 -5.44 -8.04 -8.08
C GLY A 9 -4.66 -7.17 -7.09
N SER A 10 -5.36 -6.27 -6.40
CA SER A 10 -4.79 -5.39 -5.37
C SER A 10 -5.80 -5.09 -4.26
N ASN A 11 -5.37 -5.12 -2.99
CA ASN A 11 -6.22 -4.75 -1.84
C ASN A 11 -5.60 -3.75 -0.86
N ILE A 12 -4.40 -3.23 -1.16
CA ILE A 12 -3.68 -2.26 -0.34
C ILE A 12 -3.64 -0.89 -1.02
N GLY A 13 -3.67 0.19 -0.23
CA GLY A 13 -3.47 1.57 -0.71
C GLY A 13 -4.44 1.99 -1.82
N ASN A 14 -3.93 2.68 -2.84
CA ASN A 14 -4.69 2.98 -4.05
C ASN A 14 -4.68 1.75 -4.98
N ARG A 15 -5.57 0.80 -4.67
CA ARG A 15 -5.70 -0.50 -5.32
C ARG A 15 -5.66 -0.42 -6.84
N GLN A 16 -6.49 0.44 -7.44
CA GLN A 16 -6.56 0.58 -8.89
C GLN A 16 -5.28 1.19 -9.47
N ALA A 17 -4.70 2.22 -8.85
CA ALA A 17 -3.46 2.80 -9.32
C ALA A 17 -2.30 1.79 -9.32
N PHE A 18 -2.24 0.87 -8.36
CA PHE A 18 -1.26 -0.22 -8.40
C PHE A 18 -1.47 -1.16 -9.59
N LEU A 19 -2.72 -1.49 -9.93
CA LEU A 19 -3.01 -2.27 -11.12
C LEU A 19 -2.64 -1.53 -12.41
N GLU A 20 -2.96 -0.24 -12.50
CA GLU A 20 -2.60 0.61 -13.63
C GLU A 20 -1.07 0.72 -13.79
N GLN A 21 -0.33 0.91 -12.70
CA GLN A 21 1.12 0.93 -12.71
C GLN A 21 1.71 -0.42 -13.14
N ALA A 22 1.12 -1.54 -12.71
CA ALA A 22 1.54 -2.87 -13.15
C ALA A 22 1.30 -3.09 -14.64
N ILE A 23 0.13 -2.69 -15.16
CA ILE A 23 -0.20 -2.77 -16.59
C ILE A 23 0.72 -1.86 -17.40
N HIS A 24 1.01 -0.66 -16.92
CA HIS A 24 1.99 0.23 -17.54
C HIS A 24 3.40 -0.36 -17.51
N GLY A 25 3.80 -1.02 -16.42
CA GLY A 25 5.06 -1.76 -16.31
C GLY A 25 5.17 -2.86 -17.37
N LEU A 26 4.10 -3.65 -17.55
CA LEU A 26 4.02 -4.66 -18.61
C LEU A 26 4.12 -4.03 -20.01
N GLY A 27 3.40 -2.92 -20.25
CA GLY A 27 3.38 -2.24 -21.56
C GLY A 27 4.67 -1.50 -21.94
N ASN A 28 5.56 -1.24 -20.98
CA ASN A 28 6.89 -0.65 -21.26
C ASN A 28 7.94 -1.70 -21.66
N ASP A 29 7.65 -3.00 -21.47
CA ASP A 29 8.53 -4.05 -21.91
C ASP A 29 8.40 -4.26 -23.45
N PRO A 30 9.48 -4.13 -24.23
CA PRO A 30 9.41 -4.23 -25.69
C PRO A 30 8.99 -5.62 -26.22
N GLN A 31 9.02 -6.66 -25.38
CA GLN A 31 8.58 -8.01 -25.70
C GLN A 31 7.15 -8.32 -25.26
N ILE A 32 6.44 -7.34 -24.71
CA ILE A 32 5.05 -7.46 -24.28
C ILE A 32 4.20 -6.42 -25.01
N LEU A 33 3.15 -6.89 -25.65
CA LEU A 33 2.11 -6.06 -26.26
C LEU A 33 0.82 -6.22 -25.46
N ILE A 34 0.31 -5.13 -24.86
CA ILE A 34 -1.02 -5.15 -24.25
C ILE A 34 -2.07 -5.09 -25.38
N GLU A 35 -2.81 -6.18 -25.60
CA GLU A 35 -3.81 -6.26 -26.66
C GLU A 35 -5.18 -5.77 -26.19
N LYS A 36 -5.58 -6.19 -24.98
CA LYS A 36 -6.85 -5.81 -24.36
C LYS A 36 -6.72 -5.77 -22.84
N GLN A 37 -7.51 -4.92 -22.21
CA GLN A 37 -7.68 -4.84 -20.77
C GLN A 37 -9.18 -4.95 -20.46
N ALA A 38 -9.52 -5.76 -19.45
CA ALA A 38 -10.87 -5.87 -18.93
C ALA A 38 -11.17 -4.69 -18.00
N ASP A 39 -12.44 -4.46 -17.72
CA ASP A 39 -12.80 -3.46 -16.73
C ASP A 39 -12.31 -3.84 -15.32
N PHE A 40 -12.31 -2.88 -14.41
CA PHE A 40 -11.96 -3.13 -13.02
C PHE A 40 -13.17 -3.70 -12.27
N TYR A 41 -12.89 -4.58 -11.30
CA TYR A 41 -13.90 -5.29 -10.52
C TYR A 41 -13.57 -5.26 -9.04
N GLU A 42 -14.49 -4.78 -8.21
CA GLU A 42 -14.39 -4.87 -6.77
C GLU A 42 -14.95 -6.22 -6.28
N THR A 43 -14.17 -6.94 -5.48
CA THR A 43 -14.54 -8.28 -5.01
C THR A 43 -14.28 -8.48 -3.52
N SER A 44 -15.10 -9.31 -2.87
CA SER A 44 -14.80 -9.75 -1.52
C SER A 44 -13.50 -10.57 -1.48
N PRO A 45 -12.76 -10.54 -0.36
CA PRO A 45 -11.62 -11.42 -0.19
C PRO A 45 -12.03 -12.89 -0.13
N VAL A 46 -11.31 -13.75 -0.83
CA VAL A 46 -11.52 -15.20 -0.76
C VAL A 46 -10.73 -15.78 0.43
N GLY A 47 -11.31 -16.73 1.16
CA GLY A 47 -10.62 -17.47 2.23
C GLY A 47 -10.91 -17.02 3.66
N GLY A 48 -11.97 -16.23 3.89
CA GLY A 48 -12.50 -15.97 5.24
C GLY A 48 -11.68 -15.02 6.13
N VAL A 49 -10.63 -14.38 5.59
CA VAL A 49 -9.85 -13.37 6.31
C VAL A 49 -10.56 -12.01 6.18
N LYS A 50 -10.78 -11.33 7.32
CA LYS A 50 -11.35 -9.97 7.33
C LYS A 50 -10.30 -9.00 6.80
N GLN A 51 -10.43 -8.61 5.54
CA GLN A 51 -9.55 -7.66 4.86
C GLN A 51 -10.37 -6.77 3.91
N ARG A 52 -9.79 -5.64 3.48
CA ARG A 52 -10.41 -4.74 2.50
C ARG A 52 -10.74 -5.52 1.21
N ALA A 53 -11.82 -5.14 0.53
CA ALA A 53 -12.15 -5.67 -0.79
C ALA A 53 -10.96 -5.51 -1.76
N PHE A 54 -10.84 -6.43 -2.71
CA PHE A 54 -9.85 -6.33 -3.79
C PHE A 54 -10.43 -5.52 -4.95
N ILE A 55 -9.58 -4.78 -5.66
CA ILE A 55 -9.83 -4.43 -7.07
C ILE A 55 -9.08 -5.45 -7.91
N ASN A 56 -9.73 -5.99 -8.93
CA ASN A 56 -9.16 -6.95 -9.87
C ASN A 56 -9.44 -6.52 -11.31
N THR A 57 -8.60 -6.97 -12.23
CA THR A 57 -8.80 -6.87 -13.68
C THR A 57 -8.09 -8.04 -14.36
N ALA A 58 -8.26 -8.17 -15.67
CA ALA A 58 -7.47 -9.07 -16.49
C ALA A 58 -6.92 -8.31 -17.70
N VAL A 59 -5.76 -8.76 -18.20
CA VAL A 59 -5.19 -8.26 -19.45
C VAL A 59 -4.88 -9.41 -20.39
N LYS A 60 -5.17 -9.20 -21.67
CA LYS A 60 -4.72 -10.04 -22.77
C LYS A 60 -3.46 -9.40 -23.32
N ILE A 61 -2.37 -10.17 -23.32
CA ILE A 61 -1.09 -9.71 -23.86
C ILE A 61 -0.61 -10.65 -24.97
N GLY A 62 0.11 -10.09 -25.94
CA GLY A 62 0.98 -10.84 -26.84
C GLY A 62 2.42 -10.75 -26.32
N THR A 63 3.14 -11.87 -26.26
CA THR A 63 4.55 -11.84 -25.85
C THR A 63 5.46 -12.75 -26.68
N THR A 64 6.76 -12.45 -26.70
CA THR A 64 7.81 -13.34 -27.21
C THR A 64 8.55 -14.10 -26.10
N TYR A 65 8.21 -13.86 -24.83
CA TYR A 65 8.79 -14.58 -23.71
C TYR A 65 8.30 -16.03 -23.64
N SER A 66 9.16 -16.93 -23.14
CA SER A 66 8.69 -18.23 -22.65
C SER A 66 7.87 -18.03 -21.36
N PRO A 67 7.03 -19.01 -20.96
CA PRO A 67 6.22 -18.92 -19.75
C PRO A 67 7.02 -18.59 -18.48
N GLU A 68 8.19 -19.22 -18.30
CA GLU A 68 9.06 -18.98 -17.15
C GLU A 68 9.73 -17.61 -17.20
N ALA A 69 10.15 -17.16 -18.40
CA ALA A 69 10.73 -15.84 -18.56
C ALA A 69 9.71 -14.73 -18.29
N LEU A 70 8.46 -14.92 -18.74
CA LEU A 70 7.36 -14.00 -18.44
C LEU A 70 7.06 -13.96 -16.93
N LEU A 71 7.10 -15.11 -16.25
CA LEU A 71 6.90 -15.16 -14.80
C LEU A 71 7.98 -14.35 -14.06
N GLU A 72 9.23 -14.39 -14.51
CA GLU A 72 10.31 -13.56 -13.92
C GLU A 72 10.08 -12.06 -14.16
N VAL A 73 9.64 -11.65 -15.35
CA VAL A 73 9.27 -10.25 -15.63
C VAL A 73 8.15 -9.79 -14.71
N ILE A 74 7.11 -10.62 -14.53
CA ILE A 74 6.02 -10.36 -13.59
C ILE A 74 6.55 -10.17 -12.17
N HIS A 75 7.42 -11.07 -11.69
CA HIS A 75 8.01 -10.95 -10.35
C HIS A 75 8.80 -9.64 -10.16
N GLN A 76 9.49 -9.17 -11.20
CA GLN A 76 10.21 -7.90 -11.17
C GLN A 76 9.26 -6.71 -11.04
N ILE A 77 8.16 -6.69 -11.82
CA ILE A 77 7.13 -5.64 -11.75
C ILE A 77 6.51 -5.60 -10.35
N GLU A 78 6.10 -6.76 -9.82
CA GLU A 78 5.52 -6.86 -8.48
C GLU A 78 6.49 -6.41 -7.38
N SER A 79 7.78 -6.78 -7.49
CA SER A 79 8.81 -6.33 -6.56
C SER A 79 9.04 -4.81 -6.64
N GLY A 80 8.95 -4.22 -7.84
CA GLY A 80 9.05 -2.78 -8.07
C GLY A 80 7.91 -2.00 -7.42
N LEU A 81 6.72 -2.62 -7.35
CA LEU A 81 5.52 -2.07 -6.69
C LEU A 81 5.40 -2.50 -5.21
N HIS A 82 6.53 -2.78 -4.57
CA HIS A 82 6.63 -3.06 -3.13
C HIS A 82 5.85 -4.29 -2.62
N ARG A 83 5.68 -5.34 -3.44
CA ARG A 83 5.07 -6.61 -2.98
C ARG A 83 5.96 -7.29 -1.93
N THR A 84 5.49 -7.41 -0.68
CA THR A 84 6.14 -8.25 0.36
C THR A 84 5.40 -9.59 0.55
N ARG A 85 6.01 -10.72 0.16
CA ARG A 85 5.49 -12.08 0.38
C ARG A 85 5.72 -12.52 1.84
N LYS A 86 4.85 -12.14 2.77
CA LYS A 86 4.93 -12.58 4.18
C LYS A 86 3.92 -13.65 4.58
N ILE A 87 2.73 -13.70 3.96
CA ILE A 87 1.66 -14.67 4.29
C ILE A 87 0.97 -15.16 3.02
N HIS A 88 0.70 -16.48 2.93
CA HIS A 88 -0.14 -17.06 1.87
C HIS A 88 -1.57 -16.48 1.97
N TRP A 89 -2.03 -15.79 0.92
CA TRP A 89 -3.29 -15.00 0.87
C TRP A 89 -3.34 -13.71 1.72
N GLY A 90 -2.19 -13.20 2.17
CA GLY A 90 -2.13 -11.89 2.84
C GLY A 90 -2.36 -10.70 1.89
N PRO A 91 -2.60 -9.50 2.45
CA PRO A 91 -2.73 -8.26 1.67
C PRO A 91 -1.52 -7.98 0.76
N ARG A 92 -1.76 -7.47 -0.46
CA ARG A 92 -0.72 -7.19 -1.48
C ARG A 92 -1.01 -5.86 -2.19
N THR A 93 0.06 -5.13 -2.52
CA THR A 93 0.00 -3.94 -3.38
C THR A 93 -0.40 -4.31 -4.80
N VAL A 94 0.15 -5.40 -5.35
CA VAL A 94 -0.31 -6.03 -6.59
C VAL A 94 0.03 -7.52 -6.61
N ASP A 95 -0.80 -8.29 -7.29
CA ASP A 95 -0.64 -9.72 -7.57
C ASP A 95 -0.93 -9.95 -9.05
N ILE A 96 -0.03 -10.60 -9.78
CA ILE A 96 -0.23 -10.90 -11.21
C ILE A 96 -0.06 -12.40 -11.42
N ASP A 97 -1.13 -13.06 -11.86
CA ASP A 97 -1.16 -14.50 -12.15
C ASP A 97 -1.28 -14.77 -13.65
N ILE A 98 -0.45 -15.68 -14.17
CA ILE A 98 -0.61 -16.22 -15.54
C ILE A 98 -1.74 -17.25 -15.51
N ILE A 99 -2.88 -16.93 -16.13
CA ILE A 99 -4.06 -17.81 -16.09
C ILE A 99 -4.10 -18.74 -17.29
N PHE A 100 -3.86 -18.23 -18.50
CA PHE A 100 -3.81 -19.00 -19.74
C PHE A 100 -2.62 -18.55 -20.59
N PHE A 101 -1.98 -19.50 -21.26
CA PHE A 101 -0.87 -19.27 -22.20
C PHE A 101 -1.23 -19.97 -23.51
N GLY A 102 -2.00 -19.28 -24.35
CA GLY A 102 -2.73 -19.86 -25.47
C GLY A 102 -3.56 -21.06 -25.01
N ASN A 103 -3.45 -22.16 -25.77
CA ASN A 103 -4.08 -23.45 -25.43
C ASN A 103 -3.10 -24.41 -24.73
N GLN A 104 -1.95 -23.92 -24.27
CA GLN A 104 -0.91 -24.78 -23.70
C GLN A 104 -1.29 -25.25 -22.29
N LYS A 105 -0.87 -26.48 -21.97
CA LYS A 105 -0.83 -26.99 -20.60
C LYS A 105 0.64 -27.01 -20.16
N ILE A 106 0.97 -26.19 -19.17
CA ILE A 106 2.32 -26.03 -18.65
C ILE A 106 2.32 -26.51 -17.21
N GLN A 107 3.27 -27.38 -16.87
CA GLN A 107 3.49 -27.83 -15.51
C GLN A 107 4.98 -27.88 -15.25
N THR A 108 5.47 -26.92 -14.48
CA THR A 108 6.86 -26.87 -14.01
C THR A 108 6.88 -26.83 -12.48
N ALA A 109 8.09 -26.74 -11.90
CA ALA A 109 8.23 -26.58 -10.46
C ALA A 109 7.65 -25.24 -9.95
N ASN A 110 7.63 -24.21 -10.80
CA ASN A 110 7.32 -22.84 -10.41
C ASN A 110 6.07 -22.27 -11.12
N LEU A 111 5.52 -22.97 -12.11
CA LEU A 111 4.40 -22.48 -12.92
C LEU A 111 3.45 -23.63 -13.31
N SER A 112 2.15 -23.38 -13.19
CA SER A 112 1.09 -24.26 -13.67
C SER A 112 0.09 -23.45 -14.47
N VAL A 113 -0.13 -23.83 -15.73
CA VAL A 113 -1.06 -23.17 -16.67
C VAL A 113 -1.93 -24.25 -17.35
N PRO A 114 -3.27 -24.11 -17.38
CA PRO A 114 -4.05 -23.06 -16.75
C PRO A 114 -3.87 -23.01 -15.23
N HIS A 115 -3.95 -21.82 -14.64
CA HIS A 115 -3.76 -21.67 -13.20
C HIS A 115 -4.76 -22.56 -12.42
N PRO A 116 -4.30 -23.39 -11.47
CA PRO A 116 -5.09 -24.49 -10.90
C PRO A 116 -6.35 -24.03 -10.17
N GLU A 117 -6.31 -22.84 -9.57
CA GLU A 117 -7.44 -22.27 -8.85
C GLU A 117 -8.31 -21.30 -9.68
N ALA A 118 -7.98 -21.08 -10.97
CA ALA A 118 -8.68 -20.10 -11.80
C ALA A 118 -10.18 -20.38 -11.89
N PHE A 119 -10.55 -21.65 -12.13
CA PHE A 119 -11.94 -22.08 -12.30
C PHE A 119 -12.77 -22.08 -11.00
N LYS A 120 -12.19 -21.65 -9.87
CA LYS A 120 -12.87 -21.55 -8.58
C LYS A 120 -13.12 -20.10 -8.15
N ARG A 121 -12.70 -19.11 -8.94
CA ARG A 121 -12.60 -17.70 -8.53
C ARG A 121 -13.32 -16.78 -9.52
N LEU A 122 -14.40 -16.13 -9.07
CA LEU A 122 -15.14 -15.17 -9.91
C LEU A 122 -14.26 -13.99 -10.35
N PHE A 123 -13.41 -13.49 -9.46
CA PHE A 123 -12.51 -12.37 -9.73
C PHE A 123 -11.48 -12.66 -10.84
N VAL A 124 -11.23 -13.93 -11.16
CA VAL A 124 -10.38 -14.34 -12.28
C VAL A 124 -11.23 -14.51 -13.54
N LEU A 125 -12.32 -15.28 -13.45
CA LEU A 125 -13.07 -15.70 -14.62
C LEU A 125 -13.92 -14.59 -15.25
N VAL A 126 -14.53 -13.72 -14.44
CA VAL A 126 -15.40 -12.65 -14.96
C VAL A 126 -14.62 -11.64 -15.80
N PRO A 127 -13.46 -11.10 -15.34
CA PRO A 127 -12.65 -10.23 -16.20
C PRO A 127 -12.12 -10.94 -17.44
N ILE A 128 -11.69 -12.21 -17.33
CA ILE A 128 -11.22 -12.97 -18.50
C ILE A 128 -12.32 -13.13 -19.55
N LEU A 129 -13.57 -13.36 -19.13
CA LEU A 129 -14.70 -13.52 -20.04
C LEU A 129 -14.97 -12.26 -20.89
N GLU A 130 -14.53 -11.07 -20.46
CA GLU A 130 -14.56 -9.85 -21.28
C GLU A 130 -13.47 -9.82 -22.37
N LEU A 131 -12.39 -10.56 -22.17
CA LEU A 131 -11.23 -10.57 -23.07
C LEU A 131 -11.34 -11.63 -24.17
N VAL A 132 -12.06 -12.72 -23.89
CA VAL A 132 -12.22 -13.88 -24.77
C VAL A 132 -13.59 -13.88 -25.49
N ASP A 133 -13.66 -14.62 -26.59
CA ASP A 133 -14.90 -14.88 -27.32
C ASP A 133 -15.14 -16.40 -27.49
N GLU A 134 -16.22 -16.76 -28.19
CA GLU A 134 -16.64 -18.15 -28.41
C GLU A 134 -15.60 -19.05 -29.10
N HIS A 135 -14.59 -18.47 -29.76
CA HIS A 135 -13.50 -19.22 -30.39
C HIS A 135 -12.39 -19.59 -29.40
N PHE A 136 -12.39 -19.05 -28.19
CA PHE A 136 -11.42 -19.42 -27.16
C PHE A 136 -11.73 -20.82 -26.63
N SER A 137 -10.73 -21.70 -26.59
CA SER A 137 -10.97 -23.15 -26.40
C SER A 137 -11.62 -23.50 -25.04
N GLN A 138 -11.45 -22.66 -24.03
CA GLN A 138 -12.06 -22.81 -22.71
C GLN A 138 -13.28 -21.91 -22.48
N TYR A 139 -13.79 -21.19 -23.49
CA TYR A 139 -14.87 -20.21 -23.34
C TYR A 139 -16.11 -20.77 -22.62
N GLU A 140 -16.65 -21.90 -23.10
CA GLU A 140 -17.83 -22.53 -22.50
C GLU A 140 -17.56 -23.03 -21.07
N GLN A 141 -16.34 -23.51 -20.79
CA GLN A 141 -15.95 -23.95 -19.44
C GLN A 141 -15.90 -22.77 -18.47
N ILE A 142 -15.35 -21.62 -18.91
CA ILE A 142 -15.31 -20.39 -18.11
C ILE A 142 -16.73 -19.91 -17.83
N LYS A 143 -17.59 -19.85 -18.85
CA LYS A 143 -18.97 -19.40 -18.73
C LYS A 143 -19.78 -20.26 -17.75
N GLN A 144 -19.65 -21.59 -17.84
CA GLN A 144 -20.30 -22.52 -16.91
C GLN A 144 -19.78 -22.36 -15.47
N ALA A 145 -18.48 -22.18 -15.29
CA ALA A 145 -17.88 -21.96 -13.98
C ALA A 145 -18.35 -20.63 -13.36
N VAL A 146 -18.43 -19.54 -14.13
CA VAL A 146 -18.97 -18.26 -13.66
C VAL A 146 -20.41 -18.41 -13.16
N GLU A 147 -21.29 -19.08 -13.91
CA GLU A 147 -22.68 -19.31 -13.49
C GLU A 147 -22.78 -20.18 -12.22
N SER A 148 -21.92 -21.20 -12.09
CA SER A 148 -21.88 -22.03 -10.88
C SER A 148 -21.42 -21.26 -9.65
N LEU A 149 -20.44 -20.37 -9.80
CA LEU A 149 -19.84 -19.61 -8.70
C LEU A 149 -20.70 -18.41 -8.25
N LYS A 150 -21.56 -17.85 -9.10
CA LYS A 150 -22.49 -16.76 -8.73
C LYS A 150 -23.40 -17.10 -7.56
N ASN A 151 -23.67 -18.39 -7.33
CA ASN A 151 -24.52 -18.87 -6.24
C ASN A 151 -23.74 -19.17 -4.94
N GLN A 152 -22.46 -18.79 -4.86
CA GLN A 152 -21.59 -19.02 -3.71
C GLN A 152 -21.24 -17.71 -2.98
N ASP A 153 -20.47 -17.81 -1.89
CA ASP A 153 -20.01 -16.68 -1.06
C ASP A 153 -18.89 -15.84 -1.72
N GLN A 154 -19.04 -15.50 -3.01
CA GLN A 154 -18.12 -14.62 -3.74
C GLN A 154 -18.90 -13.44 -4.30
N THR A 155 -18.53 -12.22 -3.92
CA THR A 155 -19.11 -11.01 -4.51
C THR A 155 -18.16 -10.43 -5.54
N ILE A 156 -18.74 -10.00 -6.66
CA ILE A 156 -18.03 -9.28 -7.72
C ILE A 156 -18.92 -8.18 -8.27
N GLN A 157 -18.40 -6.96 -8.32
CA GLN A 157 -19.09 -5.80 -8.85
C GLN A 157 -18.15 -5.06 -9.78
N LYS A 158 -18.63 -4.76 -10.98
CA LYS A 158 -17.89 -3.94 -11.95
C LYS A 158 -17.70 -2.55 -11.36
N VAL A 159 -16.45 -2.10 -11.27
CA VAL A 159 -16.12 -0.73 -10.88
C VAL A 159 -16.60 0.16 -12.01
N ASN A 160 -17.55 1.04 -11.71
CA ASN A 160 -17.94 2.06 -12.66
C ASN A 160 -16.72 2.98 -12.87
N PRO A 161 -16.24 3.23 -14.10
CA PRO A 161 -15.14 4.17 -14.34
C PRO A 161 -15.42 5.58 -13.76
N ALA A 162 -16.69 5.96 -13.63
CA ALA A 162 -17.09 7.20 -12.96
C ALA A 162 -16.82 7.19 -11.44
N ASN A 163 -16.60 6.01 -10.85
CA ASN A 163 -16.41 5.76 -9.41
C ASN A 163 -15.00 5.21 -9.10
N ASP A 164 -14.02 5.31 -10.00
CA ASP A 164 -12.64 5.03 -9.61
C ASP A 164 -12.08 6.15 -8.72
N PHE A 165 -11.16 5.82 -7.80
CA PHE A 165 -10.63 6.78 -6.82
C PHE A 165 -10.10 8.06 -7.48
N ALA A 166 -9.37 7.94 -8.59
CA ALA A 166 -8.76 9.09 -9.24
C ALA A 166 -9.82 9.98 -9.88
N THR A 167 -10.80 9.39 -10.56
CA THR A 167 -11.95 10.06 -11.19
C THR A 167 -12.84 10.71 -10.14
N GLU A 168 -13.12 10.04 -9.02
CA GLU A 168 -13.88 10.60 -7.91
C GLU A 168 -13.15 11.80 -7.30
N VAL A 169 -11.86 11.67 -6.97
CA VAL A 169 -11.10 12.79 -6.41
C VAL A 169 -11.02 13.95 -7.41
N LYS A 170 -10.75 13.69 -8.69
CA LYS A 170 -10.71 14.73 -9.73
C LYS A 170 -12.04 15.47 -9.84
N THR A 171 -13.14 14.74 -9.87
CA THR A 171 -14.49 15.31 -9.94
C THR A 171 -14.76 16.17 -8.71
N ASN A 172 -14.49 15.64 -7.52
CA ASN A 172 -14.72 16.37 -6.27
C ASN A 172 -13.82 17.61 -6.12
N VAL A 173 -12.55 17.54 -6.53
CA VAL A 173 -11.65 18.71 -6.51
C VAL A 173 -12.11 19.78 -7.50
N THR A 174 -12.58 19.38 -8.69
CA THR A 174 -13.17 20.33 -9.66
C THR A 174 -14.39 21.04 -9.08
N HIS A 175 -15.24 20.30 -8.36
CA HIS A 175 -16.39 20.87 -7.65
C HIS A 175 -15.95 21.80 -6.51
N ILE A 176 -14.93 21.43 -5.73
CA ILE A 176 -14.38 22.30 -4.67
C ILE A 176 -13.86 23.61 -5.26
N LEU A 177 -13.09 23.56 -6.35
CA LEU A 177 -12.56 24.77 -7.02
C LEU A 177 -13.69 25.70 -7.47
N SER A 178 -14.74 25.13 -8.07
CA SER A 178 -15.94 25.89 -8.46
C SER A 178 -16.66 26.47 -7.24
N ALA A 179 -16.80 25.69 -6.17
CA ALA A 179 -17.53 26.06 -4.97
C ALA A 179 -16.84 27.17 -4.16
N ILE A 180 -15.51 27.25 -4.19
CA ILE A 180 -14.75 28.36 -3.59
C ILE A 180 -14.73 29.62 -4.48
N GLY A 181 -15.35 29.57 -5.68
CA GLY A 181 -15.47 30.69 -6.60
C GLY A 181 -14.30 30.89 -7.56
N ASP A 182 -13.42 29.90 -7.73
CA ASP A 182 -12.37 29.92 -8.76
C ASP A 182 -12.88 29.23 -10.05
N ASP A 183 -12.23 29.49 -11.19
CA ASP A 183 -12.55 28.85 -12.48
C ASP A 183 -11.68 27.59 -12.67
N PRO A 184 -12.25 26.36 -12.62
CA PRO A 184 -11.48 25.13 -12.82
C PRO A 184 -10.82 25.04 -14.20
N ASN A 185 -11.33 25.78 -15.21
CA ASN A 185 -10.82 25.73 -16.57
C ASN A 185 -9.68 26.73 -16.82
N ARG A 186 -9.34 27.59 -15.86
CA ARG A 186 -8.22 28.52 -16.04
C ARG A 186 -6.90 27.76 -16.14
N LYS A 187 -5.97 28.28 -16.95
CA LYS A 187 -4.68 27.65 -17.28
C LYS A 187 -3.91 27.08 -16.06
N GLY A 188 -3.98 27.74 -14.90
CA GLY A 188 -3.29 27.30 -13.69
C GLY A 188 -3.96 26.14 -12.93
N LEU A 189 -5.25 25.87 -13.17
CA LEU A 189 -6.04 24.89 -12.42
C LEU A 189 -6.49 23.68 -13.22
N ILE A 190 -6.41 23.71 -14.55
CA ILE A 190 -6.92 22.64 -15.40
C ILE A 190 -6.35 21.25 -15.03
N GLU A 191 -5.09 21.21 -14.56
CA GLU A 191 -4.42 19.99 -14.09
C GLU A 191 -4.47 19.79 -12.57
N THR A 192 -5.00 20.74 -11.80
CA THR A 192 -5.03 20.68 -10.33
C THR A 192 -5.81 19.46 -9.82
N PRO A 193 -7.02 19.14 -10.32
CA PRO A 193 -7.74 17.94 -9.87
C PRO A 193 -6.92 16.66 -10.01
N ASP A 194 -6.21 16.55 -11.12
CA ASP A 194 -5.37 15.41 -11.46
C ASP A 194 -4.11 15.33 -10.57
N ARG A 195 -3.47 16.48 -10.31
CA ARG A 195 -2.37 16.58 -9.33
C ARG A 195 -2.82 16.22 -7.91
N VAL A 196 -4.00 16.66 -7.48
CA VAL A 196 -4.53 16.35 -6.14
C VAL A 196 -4.86 14.86 -6.02
N ALA A 197 -5.43 14.24 -7.04
CA ALA A 197 -5.68 12.79 -7.05
C ALA A 197 -4.38 11.98 -6.90
N ARG A 198 -3.33 12.33 -7.65
CA ARG A 198 -2.00 11.71 -7.47
C ARG A 198 -1.42 11.95 -6.08
N MET A 199 -1.49 13.18 -5.59
CA MET A 199 -1.00 13.52 -4.26
C MET A 199 -1.70 12.71 -3.17
N TYR A 200 -3.04 12.62 -3.20
CA TYR A 200 -3.79 11.82 -2.23
C TYR A 200 -3.54 10.32 -2.37
N ALA A 201 -3.24 9.82 -3.57
CA ALA A 201 -2.82 8.42 -3.73
C ALA A 201 -1.47 8.13 -3.05
N ASP A 202 -0.56 9.10 -3.06
CA ASP A 202 0.78 9.03 -2.47
C ASP A 202 0.76 9.17 -0.94
N ILE A 203 0.21 10.29 -0.44
CA ILE A 203 0.27 10.61 1.01
C ILE A 203 -0.76 9.86 1.87
N PHE A 204 -1.66 9.08 1.25
CA PHE A 204 -2.64 8.23 1.94
C PHE A 204 -2.51 6.75 1.59
N ASP A 205 -1.33 6.32 1.13
CA ASP A 205 -1.05 4.96 0.72
C ASP A 205 -1.25 3.91 1.84
N SER A 206 -1.22 4.34 3.10
CA SER A 206 -1.29 3.48 4.28
C SER A 206 -2.71 3.33 4.84
N ILE A 207 -3.72 3.98 4.24
CA ILE A 207 -5.13 3.83 4.65
C ILE A 207 -5.60 2.38 4.43
N GLY A 208 -6.15 1.79 5.50
CA GLY A 208 -6.68 0.42 5.48
C GLY A 208 -5.62 -0.66 5.68
N ILE A 209 -4.37 -0.27 5.98
CA ILE A 209 -3.31 -1.20 6.39
C ILE A 209 -3.15 -1.12 7.91
N GLU A 210 -3.29 -2.24 8.60
CA GLU A 210 -3.19 -2.29 10.06
C GLU A 210 -1.74 -2.45 10.54
N ASP A 211 -0.94 -3.23 9.80
CA ASP A 211 0.38 -3.67 10.24
C ASP A 211 1.49 -3.24 9.29
N PHE A 212 2.57 -2.71 9.86
CA PHE A 212 3.77 -2.40 9.12
C PHE A 212 4.51 -3.68 8.73
N GLN A 213 4.64 -3.93 7.42
CA GLN A 213 5.23 -5.17 6.91
C GLN A 213 6.64 -4.98 6.30
N ASP A 214 7.11 -3.76 6.05
CA ASP A 214 8.43 -3.54 5.45
C ASP A 214 9.56 -3.48 6.52
N TYR A 215 9.80 -4.60 7.20
CA TYR A 215 10.88 -4.72 8.17
C TYR A 215 11.69 -5.99 8.01
N LYS A 216 12.97 -5.92 8.44
CA LYS A 216 13.87 -7.06 8.58
C LYS A 216 14.52 -7.01 9.96
N LEU A 217 14.50 -8.14 10.64
CA LEU A 217 15.12 -8.33 11.96
C LEU A 217 16.47 -9.04 11.81
N PHE A 218 17.36 -8.78 12.75
CA PHE A 218 18.69 -9.37 12.85
C PHE A 218 18.96 -9.82 14.28
N ASP A 219 19.83 -10.81 14.42
CA ASP A 219 20.38 -11.26 15.69
C ASP A 219 21.65 -10.48 15.99
N SER A 220 21.69 -9.82 17.15
CA SER A 220 22.88 -9.17 17.69
C SER A 220 23.80 -10.23 18.29
N PRO A 221 25.12 -10.20 17.99
CA PRO A 221 26.08 -11.16 18.53
C PRO A 221 26.30 -11.02 20.05
N GLU A 222 25.91 -9.90 20.67
CA GLU A 222 26.03 -9.63 22.11
C GLU A 222 24.64 -9.77 22.78
N SER A 223 24.34 -10.93 23.36
CA SER A 223 23.00 -11.22 23.93
C SER A 223 22.78 -10.66 25.35
N ASN A 224 23.84 -10.39 26.11
CA ASN A 224 23.74 -10.11 27.55
C ASN A 224 23.92 -8.63 27.94
N ASP A 225 24.42 -7.78 27.05
CA ASP A 225 24.61 -6.34 27.29
C ASP A 225 23.99 -5.53 26.14
N SER A 226 22.66 -5.54 26.09
CA SER A 226 21.91 -4.82 25.05
C SER A 226 22.04 -3.31 25.26
N LYS A 227 22.56 -2.61 24.26
CA LYS A 227 22.69 -1.16 24.26
C LYS A 227 21.38 -0.51 23.83
N THR A 228 21.08 0.67 24.37
CA THR A 228 19.97 1.48 23.87
C THR A 228 20.26 1.92 22.44
N ILE A 229 19.31 1.66 21.54
CA ILE A 229 19.39 2.08 20.13
C ILE A 229 18.46 3.27 19.94
N MET A 230 19.00 4.37 19.41
CA MET A 230 18.25 5.60 19.16
C MET A 230 18.35 6.00 17.68
N VAL A 231 17.21 6.27 17.06
CA VAL A 231 17.12 6.91 15.74
C VAL A 231 16.35 8.20 15.93
N LYS A 232 17.05 9.33 15.77
CA LYS A 232 16.56 10.64 16.16
C LYS A 232 16.31 11.52 14.96
N GLU A 233 15.45 12.52 15.14
CA GLU A 233 15.23 13.60 14.17
C GLU A 233 14.76 13.09 12.80
N ILE A 234 13.99 12.00 12.75
CA ILE A 234 13.42 11.43 11.52
C ILE A 234 12.37 12.41 10.98
N PRO A 235 12.59 13.07 9.83
CA PRO A 235 11.60 13.97 9.25
C PRO A 235 10.34 13.19 8.86
N PHE A 236 9.18 13.79 9.07
CA PHE A 236 7.91 13.22 8.62
C PHE A 236 6.92 14.30 8.17
N TYR A 237 5.96 13.89 7.35
CA TYR A 237 4.85 14.72 6.89
C TYR A 237 3.55 13.94 7.07
N SER A 238 2.49 14.62 7.46
CA SER A 238 1.16 14.01 7.60
C SER A 238 0.05 15.04 7.37
N MET A 239 -1.20 14.58 7.41
CA MET A 239 -2.38 15.41 7.19
C MET A 239 -3.31 15.28 8.41
N CYS A 240 -3.64 16.42 9.02
CA CYS A 240 -4.52 16.45 10.19
C CYS A 240 -5.93 16.04 9.78
N GLU A 241 -6.49 15.01 10.41
CA GLU A 241 -7.81 14.47 10.07
C GLU A 241 -8.96 15.48 10.19
N HIS A 242 -8.83 16.48 11.07
CA HIS A 242 -9.87 17.49 11.30
C HIS A 242 -10.04 18.49 10.15
N HIS A 243 -8.98 18.75 9.39
CA HIS A 243 -8.97 19.82 8.39
C HIS A 243 -8.35 19.42 7.05
N MET A 244 -7.82 18.19 6.96
CA MET A 244 -7.01 17.72 5.83
C MET A 244 -5.91 18.73 5.48
N MET A 245 -5.27 19.30 6.51
CA MET A 245 -4.17 20.26 6.36
C MET A 245 -2.85 19.63 6.79
N PRO A 246 -1.73 19.96 6.13
CA PRO A 246 -0.43 19.39 6.48
C PRO A 246 0.00 19.73 7.90
N PHE A 247 0.60 18.76 8.56
CA PHE A 247 1.48 18.98 9.70
C PHE A 247 2.76 18.17 9.48
N TRP A 248 3.88 18.69 9.95
CA TRP A 248 5.19 18.12 9.66
C TRP A 248 6.14 18.37 10.82
N GLY A 249 7.17 17.55 10.91
CA GLY A 249 8.15 17.70 11.96
C GLY A 249 9.09 16.53 12.02
N LYS A 250 9.42 16.10 13.24
CA LYS A 250 10.42 15.08 13.48
C LYS A 250 9.95 14.07 14.51
N VAL A 251 10.27 12.80 14.26
CA VAL A 251 10.10 11.69 15.18
C VAL A 251 11.47 11.23 15.67
N SER A 252 11.60 11.02 16.96
CA SER A 252 12.75 10.35 17.57
C SER A 252 12.26 9.08 18.27
N VAL A 253 12.92 7.96 18.00
CA VAL A 253 12.59 6.65 18.55
C VAL A 253 13.81 6.09 19.26
N ALA A 254 13.62 5.58 20.47
CA ALA A 254 14.60 4.80 21.20
C ALA A 254 14.00 3.46 21.60
N TYR A 255 14.80 2.39 21.59
CA TYR A 255 14.38 1.11 22.13
C TYR A 255 15.57 0.37 22.75
N LEU A 256 15.25 -0.49 23.73
CA LEU A 256 16.23 -1.40 24.33
C LEU A 256 15.93 -2.82 23.83
N PRO A 257 16.82 -3.43 23.02
CA PRO A 257 16.63 -4.78 22.53
C PRO A 257 16.35 -5.79 23.65
N ASP A 258 15.51 -6.78 23.34
CA ASP A 258 15.40 -7.99 24.16
C ASP A 258 15.88 -9.20 23.36
N ASN A 259 16.51 -10.16 24.06
CA ASN A 259 17.02 -11.41 23.46
C ASN A 259 17.89 -11.21 22.20
N GLY A 260 18.62 -10.10 22.11
CA GLY A 260 19.50 -9.78 20.98
C GLY A 260 18.78 -9.44 19.66
N LYS A 261 17.45 -9.27 19.62
CA LYS A 261 16.74 -8.92 18.38
C LYS A 261 16.83 -7.42 18.08
N ILE A 262 17.29 -7.08 16.87
CA ILE A 262 17.37 -5.69 16.38
C ILE A 262 16.66 -5.53 15.04
N ILE A 263 16.08 -4.36 14.80
CA ILE A 263 15.49 -3.98 13.51
C ILE A 263 16.54 -3.29 12.65
N GLY A 264 16.49 -3.50 11.32
CA GLY A 264 17.31 -2.70 10.41
C GLY A 264 17.03 -1.20 10.57
N LEU A 265 18.06 -0.38 10.75
CA LEU A 265 17.92 1.06 11.04
C LEU A 265 17.06 1.80 10.00
N SER A 266 17.16 1.42 8.72
CA SER A 266 16.37 2.02 7.64
C SER A 266 14.87 1.72 7.71
N LYS A 267 14.43 0.82 8.60
CA LYS A 267 13.03 0.42 8.74
C LYS A 267 12.25 1.27 9.73
N ILE A 268 12.93 1.95 10.65
CA ILE A 268 12.28 2.87 11.59
C ILE A 268 11.74 4.12 10.85
N PRO A 269 12.50 4.78 9.96
CA PRO A 269 11.95 5.85 9.13
C PRO A 269 10.76 5.41 8.26
N ARG A 270 10.85 4.21 7.66
CA ARG A 270 9.73 3.67 6.86
C ARG A 270 8.49 3.37 7.70
N LEU A 271 8.67 2.95 8.95
CA LEU A 271 7.56 2.82 9.90
C LEU A 271 6.94 4.18 10.23
N VAL A 272 7.76 5.22 10.41
CA VAL A 272 7.28 6.60 10.62
C VAL A 272 6.46 7.08 9.41
N ASP A 273 6.94 6.85 8.19
CA ASP A 273 6.20 7.16 6.96
C ASP A 273 4.87 6.40 6.92
N PHE A 274 4.89 5.08 7.15
CA PHE A 274 3.71 4.23 7.19
C PHE A 274 2.60 4.73 8.16
N VAL A 275 2.97 5.15 9.38
CA VAL A 275 1.96 5.64 10.33
C VAL A 275 1.52 7.08 10.04
N SER A 276 2.27 7.83 9.25
CA SER A 276 2.01 9.24 8.94
C SER A 276 1.31 9.45 7.59
N HIS A 277 1.38 8.49 6.66
CA HIS A 277 0.73 8.49 5.35
C HIS A 277 -0.75 8.09 5.41
N LYS A 278 -1.50 8.76 6.27
CA LYS A 278 -2.96 8.68 6.45
C LYS A 278 -3.45 9.95 7.15
N LEU A 279 -4.75 10.20 7.11
CA LEU A 279 -5.35 11.22 8.00
C LEU A 279 -5.13 10.79 9.46
N SER A 280 -4.56 11.69 10.27
CA SER A 280 -4.14 11.34 11.62
C SER A 280 -4.14 12.51 12.61
N LEU A 281 -3.87 12.17 13.87
CA LEU A 281 -3.52 13.05 14.98
C LEU A 281 -2.06 12.82 15.37
N GLN A 282 -1.36 13.84 15.88
CA GLN A 282 0.04 13.69 16.30
C GLN A 282 0.18 12.71 17.48
N GLU A 283 -0.77 12.75 18.41
CA GLU A 283 -0.90 11.81 19.52
C GLU A 283 -0.99 10.38 18.97
N LYS A 284 -1.85 10.16 17.98
CA LYS A 284 -2.03 8.86 17.34
C LYS A 284 -0.78 8.39 16.59
N ILE A 285 -0.06 9.28 15.90
CA ILE A 285 1.24 8.92 15.29
C ILE A 285 2.21 8.44 16.37
N THR A 286 2.27 9.13 17.51
CA THR A 286 3.15 8.77 18.63
C THR A 286 2.80 7.40 19.19
N ASP A 287 1.51 7.12 19.34
CA ASP A 287 0.98 5.82 19.77
C ASP A 287 1.31 4.72 18.75
N ASP A 288 0.95 4.93 17.48
CA ASP A 288 1.08 3.93 16.41
C ASP A 288 2.56 3.55 16.19
N VAL A 289 3.52 4.50 16.27
CA VAL A 289 4.96 4.17 16.18
C VAL A 289 5.37 3.23 17.32
N LEU A 290 4.99 3.54 18.56
CA LEU A 290 5.37 2.73 19.71
C LEU A 290 4.75 1.34 19.61
N ASP A 291 3.45 1.27 19.33
CA ASP A 291 2.69 0.02 19.31
C ASP A 291 3.21 -0.92 18.20
N GLN A 292 3.57 -0.38 17.03
CA GLN A 292 4.20 -1.17 15.95
C GLN A 292 5.61 -1.64 16.35
N MET A 293 6.41 -0.80 17.01
CA MET A 293 7.73 -1.21 17.51
C MET A 293 7.62 -2.35 18.52
N GLU A 294 6.68 -2.26 19.47
CA GLU A 294 6.44 -3.34 20.44
C GLU A 294 5.97 -4.63 19.79
N LYS A 295 5.05 -4.53 18.83
CA LYS A 295 4.53 -5.67 18.08
C LYS A 295 5.60 -6.37 17.25
N ILE A 296 6.52 -5.61 16.65
CA ILE A 296 7.54 -6.15 15.73
C ILE A 296 8.75 -6.71 16.50
N LEU A 297 9.22 -6.00 17.53
CA LEU A 297 10.49 -6.28 18.19
C LEU A 297 10.36 -6.98 19.54
N HIS A 298 9.22 -6.84 20.22
CA HIS A 298 9.07 -7.20 21.63
C HIS A 298 10.27 -6.74 22.49
N PRO A 299 10.66 -5.44 22.43
CA PRO A 299 11.82 -4.95 23.13
C PRO A 299 11.55 -4.86 24.64
N LYS A 300 12.60 -4.67 25.44
CA LYS A 300 12.46 -4.40 26.89
C LYS A 300 11.72 -3.09 27.16
N GLY A 301 11.69 -2.19 26.17
CA GLY A 301 10.91 -0.96 26.20
C GLY A 301 11.22 -0.07 24.99
N VAL A 302 10.31 0.85 24.72
CA VAL A 302 10.38 1.84 23.63
C VAL A 302 10.15 3.24 24.20
N GLY A 303 10.83 4.24 23.64
CA GLY A 303 10.52 5.66 23.84
C GLY A 303 10.30 6.33 22.48
N VAL A 304 9.23 7.10 22.36
CA VAL A 304 8.89 7.87 21.16
C VAL A 304 8.66 9.33 21.54
N VAL A 305 9.27 10.24 20.79
CA VAL A 305 9.05 11.69 20.88
C VAL A 305 8.71 12.19 19.48
N VAL A 306 7.62 12.93 19.36
CA VAL A 306 7.22 13.60 18.13
C VAL A 306 7.11 15.08 18.40
N ASP A 307 7.81 15.88 17.59
CA ASP A 307 7.66 17.32 17.54
C ASP A 307 7.12 17.70 16.16
N ALA A 308 6.06 18.50 16.10
CA ALA A 308 5.51 18.92 14.81
C ALA A 308 4.89 20.33 14.83
N ARG A 309 4.87 20.93 13.65
CA ARG A 309 4.19 22.17 13.31
C ARG A 309 2.95 21.86 12.48
N HIS A 310 1.88 22.63 12.69
CA HIS A 310 0.55 22.29 12.19
C HIS A 310 -0.05 23.43 11.38
N MET A 311 -0.29 23.24 10.07
CA MET A 311 -0.93 24.29 9.26
C MET A 311 -2.36 24.59 9.71
N CYS A 312 -3.05 23.64 10.36
CA CYS A 312 -4.37 23.89 10.92
C CYS A 312 -4.37 24.95 12.06
N ILE A 313 -3.21 25.21 12.68
CA ILE A 313 -2.98 26.23 13.71
C ILE A 313 -2.28 27.47 13.11
N GLU A 314 -1.32 27.26 12.21
CA GLU A 314 -0.48 28.33 11.67
C GLU A 314 -1.13 29.13 10.55
N MET A 315 -1.78 28.47 9.59
CA MET A 315 -2.29 29.11 8.38
C MET A 315 -3.69 29.72 8.58
N ARG A 316 -4.49 29.13 9.48
CA ARG A 316 -5.89 29.53 9.71
C ARG A 316 -6.24 29.60 11.20
N GLY A 317 -7.45 30.10 11.48
CA GLY A 317 -7.97 30.19 12.84
C GLY A 317 -7.10 31.10 13.71
N VAL A 318 -6.42 30.51 14.70
CA VAL A 318 -5.61 31.22 15.69
C VAL A 318 -4.29 31.79 15.13
N LYS A 319 -3.83 31.30 13.98
CA LYS A 319 -2.68 31.83 13.20
C LYS A 319 -1.39 31.99 14.04
N LYS A 320 -0.95 30.92 14.70
CA LYS A 320 0.23 30.93 15.59
C LYS A 320 1.46 30.30 14.93
N THR A 321 2.08 31.05 14.03
CA THR A 321 3.28 30.62 13.29
C THR A 321 4.41 30.16 14.21
N GLY A 322 5.08 29.07 13.84
CA GLY A 322 6.24 28.54 14.56
C GLY A 322 5.89 27.83 15.87
N THR A 323 4.61 27.59 16.17
CA THR A 323 4.21 26.80 17.33
C THR A 323 4.54 25.34 17.10
N VAL A 324 5.31 24.75 18.01
CA VAL A 324 5.66 23.32 17.99
C VAL A 324 4.84 22.60 19.05
N THR A 325 4.14 21.56 18.64
CA THR A 325 3.47 20.61 19.54
C THR A 325 4.40 19.42 19.77
N ARG A 326 4.64 19.06 21.03
CA ARG A 326 5.37 17.85 21.41
C ARG A 326 4.44 16.81 22.00
N THR A 327 4.57 15.57 21.55
CA THR A 327 3.92 14.39 22.13
C THR A 327 4.99 13.34 22.44
N THR A 328 4.81 12.60 23.54
CA THR A 328 5.78 11.59 23.97
C THR A 328 5.05 10.36 24.50
N LYS A 329 5.58 9.17 24.21
CA LYS A 329 5.08 7.91 24.78
C LYS A 329 6.26 7.01 25.13
N PHE A 330 6.16 6.31 26.25
CA PHE A 330 7.17 5.39 26.73
C PHE A 330 6.53 4.07 27.15
N SER A 331 7.29 2.99 27.04
CA SER A 331 6.89 1.65 27.47
C SER A 331 8.06 0.88 28.07
N GLY A 332 7.73 -0.19 28.80
CA GLY A 332 8.71 -1.07 29.44
C GLY A 332 9.74 -0.31 30.27
N VAL A 333 11.02 -0.61 30.06
CA VAL A 333 12.13 0.02 30.80
C VAL A 333 12.18 1.55 30.66
N PHE A 334 11.73 2.14 29.55
CA PHE A 334 11.70 3.60 29.39
C PHE A 334 10.60 4.27 30.24
N GLN A 335 9.52 3.54 30.54
CA GLN A 335 8.47 4.02 31.44
C GLN A 335 8.92 3.93 32.90
N GLN A 336 9.70 2.90 33.24
CA GLN A 336 10.07 2.55 34.62
C GLN A 336 11.37 3.19 35.11
N ASN A 337 12.30 3.51 34.20
CA ASN A 337 13.62 4.05 34.54
C ASN A 337 13.72 5.54 34.14
N ASP A 338 13.71 6.40 35.15
CA ASP A 338 13.78 7.86 34.98
C ASP A 338 15.10 8.35 34.39
N GLU A 339 16.23 7.70 34.71
CA GLU A 339 17.55 8.06 34.19
C GLU A 339 17.62 7.78 32.68
N LEU A 340 17.18 6.58 32.26
CA LEU A 340 17.13 6.20 30.85
C LEU A 340 16.18 7.10 30.05
N ARG A 341 15.01 7.42 30.61
CA ARG A 341 14.07 8.36 29.99
C ARG A 341 14.67 9.75 29.84
N SER A 342 15.38 10.22 30.87
CA SER A 342 16.06 11.53 30.85
C SER A 342 17.21 11.56 29.85
N GLU A 343 18.02 10.49 29.76
CA GLU A 343 19.07 10.34 28.76
C GLU A 343 18.50 10.50 27.35
N PHE A 344 17.41 9.78 27.05
CA PHE A 344 16.78 9.86 25.73
C PHE A 344 16.21 11.26 25.45
N LEU A 345 15.44 11.85 26.37
CA LEU A 345 14.85 13.18 26.21
C LEU A 345 15.91 14.27 26.03
N ASN A 346 17.00 14.22 26.80
CA ASN A 346 18.09 15.20 26.71
C ASN A 346 18.92 15.03 25.44
N SER A 347 18.87 13.86 24.80
CA SER A 347 19.57 13.61 23.54
C SER A 347 18.90 14.24 22.30
N ILE A 348 17.67 14.75 22.45
CA ILE A 348 16.84 15.31 21.37
C ILE A 348 16.90 16.83 21.43
N GLN A 349 17.13 17.48 20.28
CA GLN A 349 17.14 18.95 20.23
C GLN A 349 15.70 19.48 20.27
N VAL A 350 15.43 20.42 21.17
CA VAL A 350 14.14 21.11 21.22
C VAL A 350 14.17 22.27 20.22
N GLY A 351 13.30 22.24 19.20
CA GLY A 351 12.87 23.47 18.51
C GLY A 351 13.51 23.84 17.16
N GLN A 352 14.09 22.90 16.40
CA GLN A 352 14.42 23.15 14.98
C GLN A 352 13.52 22.31 14.06
N ILE A 353 12.34 22.85 13.71
CA ILE A 353 11.43 22.30 12.68
C ILE A 353 11.14 23.33 11.59
#